data_AF-A0A6G1CRQ0-F1
#
_entry.id   AF-A0A6G1CRQ0-F1
#
_cell.length_a   1.000
_cell.length_b   1.000
_cell.length_c   1.000
_cell.angle_alpha   90.00
_cell.angle_beta   90.00
_cell.angle_gamma   90.00
#
_symmetry.space_group_name_H-M   'P 1'
#
loop_
_entity.id
_entity.type
_entity.pdbx_description
1 polymer ?
#
loop_
_entity_poly.entity_id
_entity_poly.type
_entity_poly.pdbx_seq_one_letter_code
_entity_poly.pdbx_strand_id
1 'polypeptide(L)' 'MIEADPGNPLLLGNYARFLKEVEGDAARAREYCERAIVANPSDADALALYAGLVWETTRDADRAGAYFNRAVQAAPDDW' A
#
# COMPACT_ATOMS: atom_id res chain seq x y z
N MET A 1 -13.41 -13.91 -0.01
CA MET A 1 -12.13 -13.80 -0.75
C MET A 1 -10.97 -13.44 0.18
N ILE A 2 -11.05 -12.37 0.98
CA ILE A 2 -10.06 -12.12 2.07
C ILE A 2 -10.20 -13.13 3.22
N GLU A 3 -11.42 -13.55 3.57
CA GLU A 3 -11.64 -14.56 4.62
C GLU A 3 -11.05 -15.95 4.29
N ALA A 4 -10.85 -16.24 3.01
CA ALA A 4 -10.28 -17.51 2.55
C ALA A 4 -8.75 -17.52 2.58
N ASP A 5 -8.12 -16.35 2.45
CA ASP A 5 -6.67 -16.17 2.50
C ASP A 5 -6.35 -14.76 3.06
N PRO A 6 -6.44 -14.57 4.38
CA PRO A 6 -6.38 -13.25 5.02
C PRO A 6 -4.97 -12.63 5.01
N GLY A 7 -3.97 -13.40 4.58
CA GLY A 7 -2.57 -12.99 4.45
C GLY A 7 -2.14 -12.76 3.01
N ASN A 8 -3.02 -12.92 2.01
CA ASN A 8 -2.64 -12.75 0.63
C ASN A 8 -2.31 -11.28 0.32
N PRO A 9 -1.04 -10.92 0.05
CA PRO A 9 -0.64 -9.53 -0.14
C PRO A 9 -1.36 -8.87 -1.32
N LEU A 10 -1.64 -9.64 -2.38
CA LEU A 10 -2.34 -9.15 -3.58
C LEU A 10 -3.82 -8.84 -3.29
N LEU A 11 -4.51 -9.68 -2.51
CA LEU A 11 -5.90 -9.39 -2.10
C LEU A 11 -5.97 -8.20 -1.14
N LEU A 12 -5.03 -8.11 -0.20
CA LEU A 12 -4.95 -7.00 0.75
C LEU A 12 -4.68 -5.67 0.04
N GLY A 13 -3.72 -5.64 -0.89
CA GLY A 13 -3.38 -4.46 -1.70
C GLY A 13 -4.53 -4.03 -2.61
N ASN A 14 -5.20 -4.97 -3.29
CA ASN A 14 -6.36 -4.67 -4.12
C ASN A 14 -7.54 -4.12 -3.30
N TYR A 15 -7.78 -4.68 -2.11
CA TYR A 15 -8.83 -4.16 -1.24
C TYR A 15 -8.48 -2.79 -0.67
N ALA A 16 -7.23 -2.54 -0.30
CA ALA A 16 -6.76 -1.21 0.08
C ALA A 16 -7.00 -0.16 -1.02
N ARG A 17 -6.74 -0.53 -2.28
CA ARG A 17 -6.99 0.33 -3.44
C ARG A 17 -8.48 0.63 -3.60
N PHE A 18 -9.33 -0.39 -3.50
CA PHE A 18 -10.79 -0.22 -3.52
C PHE A 18 -11.27 0.73 -2.41
N LEU A 19 -10.79 0.55 -1.17
CA LEU A 19 -11.12 1.42 -0.05
C LEU A 19 -10.74 2.88 -0.32
N LYS A 20 -9.56 3.12 -0.91
CA LYS A 20 -9.09 4.47 -1.28
C LYS A 20 -9.91 5.09 -2.41
N GLU A 21 -10.07 4.37 -3.51
CA GLU A 21 -10.58 4.93 -4.77
C GLU A 21 -12.10 4.92 -4.86
N VAL A 22 -12.76 3.95 -4.22
CA VAL A 22 -14.22 3.76 -4.31
C VAL A 22 -14.92 4.21 -3.04
N GLU A 23 -14.44 3.79 -1.87
CA GLU A 23 -15.09 4.16 -0.60
C GLU A 23 -14.58 5.49 -0.03
N GLY A 24 -13.41 5.97 -0.47
CA GLY A 24 -12.76 7.15 0.08
C GLY A 24 -12.24 6.96 1.51
N ASP A 25 -12.20 5.72 2.01
CA ASP A 25 -11.76 5.39 3.36
C ASP A 25 -10.24 5.21 3.39
N ALA A 26 -9.53 6.34 3.42
CA ALA A 26 -8.07 6.38 3.48
C ALA A 26 -7.51 5.71 4.75
N ALA A 27 -8.26 5.71 5.86
CA ALA A 27 -7.81 5.12 7.12
C ALA A 27 -7.79 3.59 7.02
N ARG A 28 -8.88 2.97 6.55
CA ARG A 28 -8.90 1.52 6.32
C ARG A 28 -7.97 1.13 5.17
N ALA A 29 -7.91 1.90 4.09
CA ALA A 29 -6.97 1.64 3.01
C ALA A 29 -5.52 1.53 3.53
N ARG A 30 -5.13 2.43 4.44
CA ARG A 30 -3.81 2.41 5.07
C ARG A 30 -3.57 1.14 5.88
N GLU A 31 -4.53 0.71 6.69
CA GLU A 31 -4.43 -0.53 7.48
C GLU A 31 -4.19 -1.75 6.58
N TYR A 32 -4.95 -1.87 5.49
CA TYR A 32 -4.81 -2.99 4.56
C TYR A 32 -3.50 -2.92 3.76
N CYS A 33 -3.01 -1.72 3.42
CA CYS A 33 -1.67 -1.54 2.87
C CYS A 33 -0.58 -1.99 3.84
N GLU A 34 -0.66 -1.64 5.12
CA GLU A 34 0.33 -2.07 6.13
C GLU A 34 0.36 -3.59 6.24
N ARG A 35 -0.81 -4.23 6.25
CA ARG A 35 -0.92 -5.69 6.24
C ARG A 35 -0.33 -6.32 4.98
N ALA A 36 -0.59 -5.73 3.81
CA ALA A 36 -0.01 -6.20 2.54
C ALA A 36 1.53 -6.10 2.56
N ILE A 37 2.08 -4.99 3.06
CA ILE A 37 3.53 -4.79 3.20
C ILE A 37 4.14 -5.77 4.21
N VAL A 38 3.45 -6.08 5.31
CA VAL A 38 3.92 -7.09 6.27
C VAL A 38 3.93 -8.49 5.64
N ALA A 39 2.91 -8.82 4.84
CA ALA A 39 2.81 -10.09 4.14
C ALA A 39 3.82 -10.23 2.99
N ASN A 40 4.08 -9.14 2.24
CA ASN A 40 5.09 -9.06 1.21
C ASN A 40 5.85 -7.71 1.28
N PRO A 41 7.01 -7.68 1.95
CA PRO A 41 7.79 -6.46 2.14
C PRO A 41 8.39 -5.85 0.87
N SER A 42 8.34 -6.58 -0.25
CA SER A 42 8.85 -6.18 -1.57
C SER A 42 7.72 -5.98 -2.59
N ASP A 43 6.48 -5.83 -2.14
CA ASP A 43 5.36 -5.49 -3.00
C ASP A 43 5.41 -3.99 -3.36
N ALA A 44 5.90 -3.68 -4.57
CA ALA A 44 6.07 -2.31 -5.03
C ALA A 44 4.74 -1.54 -5.07
N ASP A 45 3.65 -2.18 -5.49
CA ASP A 45 2.31 -1.59 -5.54
C ASP A 45 1.81 -1.23 -4.14
N ALA A 46 1.94 -2.14 -3.17
CA ALA A 46 1.50 -1.89 -1.81
C ALA A 46 2.32 -0.76 -1.14
N LEU A 47 3.64 -0.72 -1.40
CA LEU A 47 4.53 0.33 -0.93
C LEU A 47 4.17 1.71 -1.52
N ALA A 48 3.92 1.77 -2.83
CA ALA A 48 3.54 3.01 -3.52
C ALA A 48 2.16 3.52 -3.06
N LEU A 49 1.18 2.62 -2.92
CA LEU A 49 -0.14 2.97 -2.41
C LEU A 49 -0.08 3.51 -0.97
N TYR A 50 0.72 2.88 -0.11
CA TYR A 50 0.94 3.36 1.26
C TYR A 50 1.61 4.73 1.29
N ALA A 51 2.64 4.94 0.47
CA ALA A 51 3.31 6.23 0.34
C ALA A 51 2.35 7.36 -0.05
N GLY A 52 1.49 7.11 -1.04
CA GLY A 52 0.44 8.04 -1.46
C GLY A 52 -0.54 8.36 -0.33
N LEU A 53 -1.00 7.34 0.41
CA LEU A 53 -1.90 7.53 1.56
C LEU A 53 -1.24 8.35 2.68
N VAL A 54 0.03 8.11 2.98
CA VAL A 54 0.79 8.92 3.96
C VAL A 54 0.85 10.38 3.53
N TRP A 55 1.18 10.63 2.26
CA TRP A 55 1.22 11.99 1.72
C TRP A 55 -0.14 12.69 1.77
N GLU A 56 -1.21 12.01 1.33
CA GLU A 56 -2.56 12.58 1.29
C GLU A 56 -3.10 12.91 2.69
N THR A 57 -2.85 12.03 3.68
CA THR A 57 -3.42 12.15 5.03
C THR A 57 -2.59 13.01 5.97
N THR A 58 -1.26 12.98 5.87
CA THR A 58 -0.36 13.63 6.83
C THR A 58 0.54 14.70 6.24
N ARG A 59 0.70 14.74 4.90
CA ARG A 59 1.69 15.58 4.20
C ARG A 59 3.14 15.37 4.68
N ASP A 60 3.41 14.22 5.29
CA ASP A 60 4.76 13.81 5.70
C ASP A 60 5.55 13.36 4.47
N ALA A 61 6.28 14.31 3.88
CA ALA A 61 7.08 14.08 2.67
C ALA A 61 8.23 13.10 2.90
N ASP A 62 8.86 13.14 4.08
CA ASP A 62 9.99 12.28 4.41
C ASP A 62 9.53 10.82 4.49
N ARG A 63 8.44 10.57 5.21
CA ARG A 63 7.88 9.22 5.33
C ARG A 63 7.34 8.73 3.99
N ALA A 64 6.56 9.54 3.26
CA ALA A 64 6.06 9.15 1.95
C ALA A 64 7.20 8.84 0.96
N GLY A 65 8.21 9.71 0.91
CA GLY A 65 9.40 9.52 0.06
C GLY A 65 10.16 8.25 0.38
N ALA A 66 10.30 7.89 1.66
CA ALA A 66 10.96 6.64 2.06
C ALA A 66 10.24 5.40 1.51
N TYR A 67 8.90 5.37 1.55
CA TYR A 67 8.13 4.25 1.00
C TYR A 67 8.12 4.24 -0.53
N PHE A 68 8.07 5.40 -1.20
CA PHE A 68 8.23 5.46 -2.67
C PHE A 68 9.59 4.95 -3.12
N ASN A 69 10.68 5.37 -2.46
CA ASN A 69 12.02 4.87 -2.77
C ASN A 69 12.11 3.35 -2.60
N ARG A 70 11.44 2.81 -1.57
CA ARG A 70 11.39 1.37 -1.35
C ARG A 70 10.58 0.64 -2.42
N ALA A 71 9.50 1.24 -2.93
CA ALA A 71 8.74 0.70 -4.05
C ALA A 71 9.61 0.60 -5.32
N VAL A 72 10.35 1.67 -5.65
CA VAL A 72 11.29 1.69 -6.79
C VAL A 72 12.38 0.63 -6.64
N GLN A 73 12.92 0.44 -5.43
CA GLN A 73 13.92 -0.60 -5.18
C GLN A 73 13.36 -2.02 -5.28
N ALA A 74 12.07 -2.20 -5.00
CA ALA A 74 11.41 -3.50 -5.07
C ALA A 74 11.08 -3.93 -6.51
N ALA A 75 10.85 -2.97 -7.40
CA ALA A 75 10.60 -3.19 -8.82
C ALA A 75 11.38 -2.18 -9.69
N PRO A 76 12.72 -2.32 -9.79
CA PRO A 76 13.57 -1.35 -10.49
C PRO A 76 13.37 -1.35 -12.02
N ASP A 77 12.79 -2.42 -12.57
CA ASP A 77 12.57 -2.62 -14.00
C ASP A 77 11.11 -2.32 -14.44
N ASP A 78 10.25 -1.89 -13.51
CA ASP A 78 8.81 -1.65 -13.71
C ASP A 78 8.55 -0.14 -13.91
N TRP A 79 8.94 0.37 -15.09
CA TRP A 79 8.88 1.78 -15.49
C TRP A 79 7.78 2.06 -16.53
#